data_AF-A0A2E7N0P6-F1
#
_entry.id   AF-A0A2E7N0P6-F1
#
_cell.length_a   1.000
_cell.length_b   1.000
_cell.length_c   1.000
_cell.angle_alpha   90.00
_cell.angle_beta   90.00
_cell.angle_gamma   90.00
#
_symmetry.space_group_name_H-M   'P 1'
#
loop_
_entity.id
_entity.type
_entity.pdbx_description
1 polymer ?
#
loop_
_entity_poly.entity_id
_entity_poly.type
_entity_poly.pdbx_seq_one_letter_code
_entity_poly.pdbx_strand_id
1 'polypeptide(L)'
;MKRWSIFLLIFLGFCQHPVHADQDKVSYLKAITPNLISFIEDNTLYTYGGWEYPEIIIATMQEICKSVYDPPREECDIAGYYNDETNTIYIRDTPTQHMVEDRFDEVVLVHELVHFLQYHDGTYDIVPCRKKLEEHAFEVQDKFVKAHGIDPQQAPDPLFSLLVSQCQDQSNPYFLGGG
;
A
#
# COMPACT_ATOMS: atom_id res chain seq x y z
N MET A 1 -44.35 9.44 -56.46
CA MET A 1 -43.09 8.72 -56.20
C MET A 1 -42.30 9.50 -55.15
N LYS A 2 -42.35 9.08 -53.87
CA LYS A 2 -41.58 9.69 -52.78
C LYS A 2 -40.49 8.70 -52.36
N ARG A 3 -39.22 9.08 -52.56
CA ARG A 3 -38.04 8.32 -52.13
C ARG A 3 -37.87 8.51 -50.62
N TRP A 4 -37.78 7.41 -49.88
CA TRP A 4 -37.37 7.39 -48.47
C TRP A 4 -35.86 7.14 -48.41
N SER A 5 -35.12 8.06 -47.81
CA SER A 5 -33.71 7.89 -47.46
C SER A 5 -33.64 7.22 -46.10
N ILE A 6 -33.04 6.03 -46.04
CA ILE A 6 -32.71 5.32 -44.80
C ILE A 6 -31.37 5.87 -44.32
N PHE A 7 -31.38 6.56 -43.18
CA PHE A 7 -30.16 6.93 -42.45
C PHE A 7 -29.74 5.73 -41.59
N LEU A 8 -28.57 5.18 -41.90
CA LEU A 8 -27.89 4.15 -41.12
C LEU A 8 -27.17 4.84 -39.95
N LEU A 9 -27.71 4.70 -38.73
CA LEU A 9 -27.06 5.15 -37.50
C LEU A 9 -26.04 4.10 -37.05
N ILE A 10 -24.76 4.42 -37.21
CA ILE A 10 -23.63 3.66 -36.66
C ILE A 10 -23.55 4.00 -35.17
N PHE A 11 -23.95 3.05 -34.30
CA PHE A 11 -23.70 3.14 -32.87
C PHE A 11 -22.21 2.83 -32.62
N LEU A 12 -21.43 3.88 -32.33
CA LEU A 12 -20.11 3.77 -31.73
C LEU A 12 -20.28 3.30 -30.29
N GLY A 13 -20.06 2.00 -30.05
CA GLY A 13 -19.92 1.45 -28.71
C GLY A 13 -18.62 1.96 -28.09
N PHE A 14 -18.71 3.01 -27.28
CA PHE A 14 -17.64 3.39 -26.36
C PHE A 14 -17.57 2.32 -25.26
N CYS A 15 -16.50 1.51 -25.28
CA CYS A 15 -16.09 0.74 -24.11
C CYS A 15 -15.75 1.72 -22.98
N GLN A 16 -16.61 1.83 -21.98
CA GLN A 16 -16.28 2.55 -20.75
C GLN A 16 -15.28 1.70 -19.96
N HIS A 17 -14.07 2.22 -19.80
CA HIS A 17 -13.03 1.65 -18.93
C HIS A 17 -13.41 1.76 -17.43
N PRO A 18 -12.83 0.93 -16.55
CA PRO A 18 -13.34 0.65 -15.21
C PRO A 18 -12.92 1.70 -14.16
N VAL A 19 -13.13 2.99 -14.42
CA VAL A 19 -12.79 4.06 -13.46
C VAL A 19 -13.61 3.97 -12.16
N HIS A 20 -14.77 3.30 -12.19
CA HIS A 20 -15.65 3.20 -11.03
C HIS A 20 -15.16 2.23 -9.94
N ALA A 21 -14.46 1.15 -10.29
CA ALA A 21 -14.09 0.12 -9.32
C ALA A 21 -13.03 0.64 -8.32
N ASP A 22 -12.05 1.42 -8.80
CA ASP A 22 -10.97 1.94 -7.97
C ASP A 22 -11.45 3.05 -7.02
N GLN A 23 -12.41 3.87 -7.45
CA GLN A 23 -12.96 4.93 -6.60
C GLN A 23 -13.75 4.36 -5.41
N ASP A 24 -14.49 3.27 -5.62
CA ASP A 24 -15.20 2.56 -4.55
C ASP A 24 -14.21 1.91 -3.57
N LYS A 25 -13.14 1.32 -4.09
CA LYS A 25 -12.04 0.73 -3.33
C LYS A 25 -11.33 1.76 -2.43
N VAL A 26 -10.91 2.90 -2.96
CA VAL A 26 -10.25 3.97 -2.18
C VAL A 26 -11.19 4.56 -1.14
N SER A 27 -12.48 4.69 -1.46
CA SER A 27 -13.47 5.20 -0.51
C SER A 27 -13.67 4.25 0.68
N TYR A 28 -13.70 2.95 0.43
CA TYR A 28 -13.69 1.91 1.48
C TYR A 28 -12.40 2.00 2.31
N LEU A 29 -11.26 2.07 1.61
CA LEU A 29 -9.93 2.50 2.05
C LEU A 29 -9.95 3.46 3.23
N LYS A 30 -10.37 4.67 2.89
CA LYS A 30 -10.44 5.83 3.77
C LYS A 30 -11.44 5.65 4.91
N ALA A 31 -12.53 4.92 4.67
CA ALA A 31 -13.57 4.70 5.68
C ALA A 31 -13.09 3.77 6.81
N ILE A 32 -12.21 2.80 6.52
CA ILE A 32 -11.68 1.87 7.54
C ILE A 32 -10.41 2.35 8.23
N THR A 33 -9.70 3.35 7.67
CA THR A 33 -8.45 3.91 8.24
C THR A 33 -8.52 4.18 9.75
N PRO A 34 -9.58 4.82 10.30
CA PRO A 34 -9.65 5.05 11.75
C PRO A 34 -9.67 3.77 12.58
N ASN A 35 -10.32 2.70 12.08
CA ASN A 35 -10.37 1.41 12.77
C ASN A 35 -9.01 0.70 12.72
N LEU A 36 -8.30 0.82 11.61
CA LEU A 36 -6.94 0.26 11.48
C LEU A 36 -5.95 1.00 12.38
N ILE A 37 -6.04 2.32 12.48
CA ILE A 37 -5.25 3.10 13.43
C ILE A 37 -5.55 2.69 14.88
N SER A 38 -6.83 2.56 15.25
CA SER A 38 -7.21 2.06 16.58
C SER A 38 -6.62 0.67 16.85
N PHE A 39 -6.61 -0.21 15.85
CA PHE A 39 -5.97 -1.52 15.97
C PHE A 39 -4.45 -1.40 16.22
N ILE A 40 -3.76 -0.49 15.54
CA ILE A 40 -2.33 -0.25 15.74
C ILE A 40 -2.08 0.29 17.16
N GLU A 41 -2.86 1.27 17.62
CA GLU A 41 -2.74 1.82 18.99
C GLU A 41 -2.97 0.75 20.06
N ASP A 42 -3.94 -0.15 19.86
CA ASP A 42 -4.22 -1.26 20.79
C ASP A 42 -3.11 -2.33 20.83
N ASN A 43 -2.23 -2.38 19.82
CA ASN A 43 -1.24 -3.44 19.64
C ASN A 43 0.22 -2.94 19.65
N THR A 44 0.44 -1.64 19.84
CA THR A 44 1.76 -0.99 19.84
C THR A 44 1.84 0.10 20.92
N LEU A 45 2.93 0.88 20.91
CA LEU A 45 3.06 2.09 21.73
C LEU A 45 2.80 3.37 20.93
N TYR A 46 2.49 3.25 19.64
CA TYR A 46 2.19 4.39 18.79
C TYR A 46 0.84 4.98 19.16
N THR A 47 0.73 6.29 19.04
CA THR A 47 -0.51 7.03 19.32
C THR A 47 -0.82 7.99 18.19
N TYR A 48 -2.07 8.03 17.76
CA TYR A 48 -2.54 8.96 16.77
C TYR A 48 -2.83 10.33 17.40
N GLY A 49 -2.04 11.32 17.02
CA GLY A 49 -2.09 12.69 17.53
C GLY A 49 -3.11 13.60 16.82
N GLY A 50 -3.98 13.06 15.98
CA GLY A 50 -4.96 13.86 15.21
C GLY A 50 -4.40 14.52 13.95
N TRP A 51 -3.30 14.00 13.39
CA TRP A 51 -2.74 14.44 12.11
C TRP A 51 -3.68 14.15 10.94
N GLU A 52 -3.50 14.80 9.80
CA GLU A 52 -4.30 14.44 8.62
C GLU A 52 -3.98 13.01 8.18
N TYR A 53 -5.02 12.18 7.96
CA TYR A 53 -4.82 10.84 7.44
C TYR A 53 -4.14 10.90 6.05
N PRO A 54 -3.26 9.93 5.74
CA PRO A 54 -2.60 9.92 4.45
C PRO A 54 -3.61 9.79 3.30
N GLU A 55 -3.30 10.41 2.16
CA GLU A 55 -3.99 10.11 0.92
C GLU A 55 -3.71 8.65 0.52
N ILE A 56 -4.71 7.96 -0.01
CA ILE A 56 -4.57 6.57 -0.46
C ILE A 56 -4.69 6.55 -1.99
N ILE A 57 -3.67 6.02 -2.66
CA ILE A 57 -3.60 5.88 -4.12
C ILE A 57 -3.42 4.40 -4.46
N ILE A 58 -4.27 3.89 -5.35
CA ILE A 58 -4.07 2.58 -5.98
C ILE A 58 -3.20 2.79 -7.22
N ALA A 59 -2.09 2.06 -7.32
CA ALA A 59 -1.11 2.20 -8.38
C ALA A 59 -0.73 0.84 -8.98
N THR A 60 -0.37 0.83 -10.26
CA THR A 60 0.15 -0.37 -10.92
C THR A 60 1.51 -0.76 -10.34
N MET A 61 1.89 -2.04 -10.49
CA MET A 61 3.25 -2.51 -10.17
C MET A 61 4.32 -1.60 -10.78
N GLN A 62 4.17 -1.23 -12.06
CA GLN A 62 5.17 -0.42 -12.77
C GLN A 62 5.31 0.98 -12.17
N GLU A 63 4.22 1.61 -11.73
CA GLU A 63 4.26 2.92 -11.08
C GLU A 63 4.97 2.85 -9.74
N ILE A 64 4.66 1.84 -8.91
CA ILE A 64 5.36 1.61 -7.63
C ILE A 64 6.85 1.32 -7.84
N CYS A 65 7.19 0.41 -8.76
CA CYS A 65 8.59 0.03 -8.96
C CYS A 65 9.44 1.16 -9.54
N LYS A 66 8.83 2.09 -10.28
CA LYS A 66 9.50 3.28 -10.80
C LYS A 66 9.68 4.37 -9.74
N SER A 67 8.82 4.43 -8.72
CA SER A 67 8.91 5.44 -7.67
C SER A 67 9.86 5.05 -6.53
N VAL A 68 9.92 3.77 -6.17
CA VAL A 68 10.70 3.31 -5.00
C VAL A 68 12.18 3.02 -5.32
N TYR A 69 12.51 2.67 -6.56
CA TYR A 69 13.88 2.30 -6.94
C TYR A 69 14.62 3.40 -7.69
N ASP A 70 15.91 3.57 -7.37
CA ASP A 70 16.88 4.33 -8.16
C ASP A 70 18.09 3.44 -8.50
N PRO A 71 18.35 3.13 -9.79
CA PRO A 71 17.55 3.51 -10.95
C PRO A 71 16.17 2.80 -10.96
N PRO A 72 15.16 3.38 -11.63
CA PRO A 72 13.82 2.80 -11.73
C PRO A 72 13.84 1.36 -12.26
N ARG A 73 12.94 0.53 -11.71
CA ARG A 73 12.76 -0.87 -12.12
C ARG A 73 11.41 -1.06 -12.81
N GLU A 74 11.36 -1.96 -13.79
CA GLU A 74 10.09 -2.33 -14.44
C GLU A 74 9.27 -3.31 -13.62
N GLU A 75 9.93 -4.12 -12.77
CA GLU A 75 9.30 -5.11 -11.91
C GLU A 75 9.94 -5.11 -10.53
N CYS A 76 9.10 -5.34 -9.52
CA CYS A 76 9.47 -5.43 -8.11
C CYS A 76 8.35 -6.11 -7.34
N ASP A 77 8.67 -6.54 -6.13
CA ASP A 77 7.78 -7.29 -5.25
C ASP A 77 7.38 -6.44 -4.04
N ILE A 78 6.89 -5.23 -4.32
CA ILE A 78 6.43 -4.25 -3.33
C ILE A 78 4.90 -4.20 -3.42
N ALA A 79 4.24 -4.37 -2.26
CA ALA A 79 2.78 -4.40 -2.15
C ALA A 79 2.19 -3.00 -1.91
N GLY A 80 2.92 -2.14 -1.22
CA GLY A 80 2.58 -0.75 -0.97
C GLY A 80 3.80 -0.01 -0.42
N TYR A 81 3.66 1.30 -0.26
CA TYR A 81 4.66 2.15 0.37
C TYR A 81 4.01 3.47 0.89
N TYR A 82 4.45 3.96 2.04
CA TYR A 82 4.16 5.28 2.60
C TYR A 82 5.23 6.32 2.24
N ASN A 83 4.79 7.38 1.56
CA ASN A 83 5.60 8.56 1.29
C ASN A 83 5.41 9.62 2.38
N ASP A 84 6.42 9.79 3.24
CA ASP A 84 6.45 10.77 4.33
C ASP A 84 6.51 12.25 3.86
N GLU A 85 6.99 12.51 2.64
CA GLU A 85 7.08 13.87 2.09
C GLU A 85 5.71 14.39 1.64
N THR A 86 4.87 13.51 1.08
CA THR A 86 3.56 13.86 0.52
C THR A 86 2.38 13.41 1.38
N ASN A 87 2.65 12.70 2.49
CA ASN A 87 1.65 12.04 3.32
C ASN A 87 0.71 11.16 2.47
N THR A 88 1.29 10.24 1.69
CA THR A 88 0.54 9.41 0.73
C THR A 88 0.92 7.95 0.88
N ILE A 89 -0.09 7.09 0.99
CA ILE A 89 0.04 5.64 0.93
C ILE A 89 -0.28 5.20 -0.50
N TYR A 90 0.66 4.53 -1.13
CA TYR A 90 0.47 3.86 -2.40
C TYR A 90 0.25 2.36 -2.14
N ILE A 91 -0.80 1.79 -2.71
CA ILE A 91 -1.09 0.35 -2.64
C ILE A 91 -1.14 -0.18 -4.05
N ARG A 92 -0.49 -1.33 -4.29
CA ARG A 92 -0.49 -1.98 -5.58
C ARG A 92 -1.92 -2.37 -5.98
N ASP A 93 -2.24 -2.28 -7.27
CA ASP A 93 -3.55 -2.67 -7.81
C ASP A 93 -3.84 -4.17 -7.76
N THR A 94 -2.79 -4.97 -7.55
CA THR A 94 -2.79 -6.43 -7.60
C THR A 94 -1.86 -7.00 -6.51
N PRO A 95 -2.18 -8.18 -5.94
CA PRO A 95 -1.30 -8.84 -5.00
C PRO A 95 0.10 -9.11 -5.57
N THR A 96 1.09 -9.11 -4.68
CA THR A 96 2.43 -9.63 -4.97
C THR A 96 2.38 -11.14 -5.20
N GLN A 97 3.47 -11.73 -5.68
CA GLN A 97 3.53 -13.19 -5.90
C GLN A 97 3.41 -14.02 -4.61
N HIS A 98 3.51 -13.38 -3.45
CA HIS A 98 3.48 -13.98 -2.13
C HIS A 98 2.20 -13.69 -1.35
N MET A 99 1.29 -12.90 -1.93
CA MET A 99 0.02 -12.50 -1.30
C MET A 99 -1.16 -13.00 -2.13
N VAL A 100 -2.36 -12.98 -1.53
CA VAL A 100 -3.61 -13.38 -2.19
C VAL A 100 -4.53 -12.18 -2.36
N GLU A 101 -5.56 -12.29 -3.19
CA GLU A 101 -6.53 -11.20 -3.42
C GLU A 101 -7.37 -10.88 -2.18
N ASP A 102 -7.75 -11.92 -1.43
CA ASP A 102 -8.59 -11.75 -0.25
C ASP A 102 -7.91 -10.82 0.75
N ARG A 103 -8.58 -9.71 1.06
CA ARG A 103 -8.15 -8.76 2.10
C ARG A 103 -6.79 -8.08 1.86
N PHE A 104 -6.21 -8.20 0.66
CA PHE A 104 -4.89 -7.67 0.29
C PHE A 104 -4.68 -6.23 0.71
N ASP A 105 -5.56 -5.33 0.27
CA ASP A 105 -5.38 -3.90 0.47
C ASP A 105 -5.48 -3.48 1.93
N GLU A 106 -6.26 -4.19 2.73
CA GLU A 106 -6.40 -3.90 4.16
C GLU A 106 -5.15 -4.32 4.94
N VAL A 107 -4.53 -5.42 4.51
CA VAL A 107 -3.26 -5.91 5.07
C VAL A 107 -2.11 -4.98 4.70
N VAL A 108 -2.04 -4.52 3.44
CA VAL A 108 -1.05 -3.51 3.03
C VAL A 108 -1.31 -2.19 3.76
N LEU A 109 -2.56 -1.72 3.81
CA LEU A 109 -2.88 -0.46 4.47
C LEU A 109 -2.52 -0.44 5.95
N VAL A 110 -2.76 -1.53 6.71
CA VAL A 110 -2.37 -1.54 8.13
C VAL A 110 -0.85 -1.49 8.28
N HIS A 111 -0.07 -2.12 7.39
CA HIS A 111 1.39 -2.02 7.37
C HIS A 111 1.83 -0.57 7.13
N GLU A 112 1.32 0.06 6.08
CA GLU A 112 1.71 1.44 5.73
C GLU A 112 1.25 2.47 6.77
N LEU A 113 0.13 2.23 7.47
CA LEU A 113 -0.31 3.08 8.57
C LEU A 113 0.62 3.00 9.80
N VAL A 114 1.37 1.91 9.97
CA VAL A 114 2.43 1.86 10.98
C VAL A 114 3.54 2.83 10.61
N HIS A 115 3.96 2.89 9.34
CA HIS A 115 4.96 3.85 8.89
C HIS A 115 4.50 5.30 9.04
N PHE A 116 3.22 5.58 8.76
CA PHE A 116 2.61 6.88 9.05
C PHE A 116 2.74 7.27 10.54
N LEU A 117 2.41 6.36 11.46
CA LEU A 117 2.51 6.63 12.89
C LEU A 117 3.96 6.75 13.36
N GLN A 118 4.86 5.90 12.85
CA GLN A 118 6.30 5.94 13.13
C GLN A 118 6.94 7.27 12.71
N TYR A 119 6.52 7.83 11.58
CA TYR A 119 6.97 9.14 11.14
C TYR A 119 6.52 10.22 12.12
N HIS A 120 5.23 10.23 12.47
CA HIS A 120 4.66 11.27 13.31
C HIS A 120 5.04 11.20 14.80
N ASP A 121 5.36 10.01 15.34
CA ASP A 121 5.86 9.88 16.72
C ASP A 121 7.36 10.21 16.84
N GLY A 122 8.08 10.29 15.72
CA GLY A 122 9.51 10.57 15.68
C GLY A 122 10.39 9.32 15.71
N THR A 123 9.81 8.12 15.58
CA THR A 123 10.58 6.87 15.48
C THR A 123 11.57 6.90 14.31
N TYR A 124 11.22 7.57 13.20
CA TYR A 124 12.10 7.74 12.04
C TYR A 124 13.47 8.35 12.39
N ASP A 125 13.52 9.26 13.35
CA ASP A 125 14.72 10.02 13.69
C ASP A 125 15.67 9.28 14.64
N ILE A 126 15.18 8.22 15.30
CA ILE A 126 15.93 7.50 16.34
C ILE A 126 16.39 6.11 15.90
N VAL A 127 15.82 5.56 14.83
CA VAL A 127 16.26 4.28 14.27
C VAL A 127 17.58 4.43 13.50
N PRO A 128 18.46 3.41 13.52
CA PRO A 128 19.75 3.48 12.84
C PRO A 128 19.63 3.51 11.31
N CYS A 129 18.50 3.06 10.75
CA CYS A 129 18.19 3.13 9.32
C CYS A 129 16.68 2.96 9.09
N ARG A 130 16.15 3.45 7.95
CA ARG A 130 14.71 3.29 7.60
C ARG A 130 14.26 1.82 7.59
N LYS A 131 15.09 0.90 7.10
CA LYS A 131 14.78 -0.54 7.10
C LYS A 131 14.46 -1.11 8.48
N LYS A 132 14.93 -0.50 9.58
CA LYS A 132 14.60 -1.00 10.92
C LYS A 132 13.15 -0.78 11.32
N LEU A 133 12.44 0.11 10.62
CA LEU A 133 11.03 0.40 10.83
C LEU A 133 10.12 -0.77 10.41
N GLU A 134 10.54 -1.50 9.37
CA GLU A 134 9.83 -2.66 8.80
C GLU A 134 9.55 -3.75 9.84
N GLU A 135 10.46 -3.94 10.79
CA GLU A 135 10.35 -5.00 11.80
C GLU A 135 9.05 -4.88 12.60
N HIS A 136 8.71 -3.66 13.02
CA HIS A 136 7.47 -3.39 13.74
C HIS A 136 6.24 -3.39 12.82
N ALA A 137 6.37 -2.90 11.58
CA ALA A 137 5.27 -2.90 10.62
C ALA A 137 4.83 -4.33 10.27
N PHE A 138 5.78 -5.24 10.02
CA PHE A 138 5.48 -6.66 9.82
C PHE A 138 4.93 -7.35 11.07
N GLU A 139 5.41 -6.99 12.28
CA GLU A 139 4.82 -7.52 13.52
C GLU A 139 3.33 -7.16 13.64
N VAL A 140 2.97 -5.91 13.33
CA VAL A 140 1.59 -5.45 13.36
C VAL A 140 0.75 -6.11 12.26
N GLN A 141 1.31 -6.25 11.05
CA GLN A 141 0.66 -6.96 9.95
C GLN A 141 0.32 -8.41 10.35
N ASP A 142 1.28 -9.14 10.93
CA ASP A 142 1.07 -10.51 11.41
C ASP A 142 -0.02 -10.58 12.50
N LYS A 143 0.00 -9.67 13.48
CA LYS A 143 -1.08 -9.55 14.49
C LYS A 143 -2.43 -9.30 13.84
N PHE A 144 -2.50 -8.42 12.85
CA PHE A 144 -3.74 -8.08 12.15
C PHE A 144 -4.33 -9.27 11.41
N VAL A 145 -3.51 -9.98 10.63
CA VAL A 145 -3.89 -11.19 9.90
C VAL A 145 -4.45 -12.25 10.87
N LYS A 146 -3.75 -12.50 11.98
CA LYS A 146 -4.17 -13.46 13.01
C LYS A 146 -5.46 -13.06 13.71
N ALA A 147 -5.59 -11.79 14.11
CA ALA A 147 -6.74 -11.30 14.86
C ALA A 147 -8.05 -11.34 14.04
N HIS A 148 -7.95 -11.17 12.73
CA HIS A 148 -9.11 -11.11 11.83
C HIS A 148 -9.38 -12.42 11.09
N GLY A 149 -8.57 -13.46 11.30
CA GLY A 149 -8.73 -14.76 10.61
C GLY A 149 -8.55 -14.66 9.09
N ILE A 150 -7.68 -13.75 8.64
CA ILE A 150 -7.32 -13.55 7.23
C ILE A 150 -6.45 -14.74 6.77
N ASP A 151 -6.44 -15.04 5.46
CA ASP A 151 -5.57 -16.08 4.88
C ASP A 151 -4.13 -15.93 5.39
N PRO A 152 -3.52 -16.97 5.97
CA PRO A 152 -2.15 -16.93 6.47
C PRO A 152 -1.09 -16.56 5.42
N GLN A 153 -1.39 -16.68 4.13
CA GLN A 153 -0.51 -16.19 3.05
C GLN A 153 -0.37 -14.66 3.06
N GLN A 154 -1.28 -13.94 3.70
CA GLN A 154 -1.14 -12.50 3.95
C GLN A 154 -0.20 -12.17 5.12
N ALA A 155 0.15 -13.16 5.95
CA ALA A 155 1.12 -12.94 7.01
C ALA A 155 2.51 -12.81 6.39
N PRO A 156 3.37 -11.92 6.93
CA PRO A 156 4.71 -11.76 6.41
C PRO A 156 5.54 -13.04 6.58
N ASP A 157 6.32 -13.39 5.56
CA ASP A 157 7.29 -14.48 5.67
C ASP A 157 8.41 -14.09 6.66
N PRO A 158 8.67 -14.88 7.73
CA PRO A 158 9.63 -14.48 8.76
C PRO A 158 11.06 -14.27 8.24
N LEU A 159 11.48 -15.03 7.23
CA LEU A 159 12.81 -14.88 6.64
C LEU A 159 12.86 -13.61 5.78
N PHE A 160 11.83 -13.35 4.99
CA PHE A 160 11.69 -12.12 4.23
C PHE A 160 11.71 -10.90 5.14
N SER A 161 10.85 -10.84 6.17
CA SER A 161 10.82 -9.73 7.13
C SER A 161 12.16 -9.50 7.78
N LEU A 162 12.87 -10.57 8.18
CA LEU A 162 14.21 -10.46 8.74
C LEU A 162 15.20 -9.84 7.74
N LEU A 163 15.15 -10.24 6.47
CA LEU A 163 16.07 -9.76 5.43
C LEU A 163 15.82 -8.30 5.06
N VAL A 164 14.56 -7.90 4.91
CA VAL A 164 14.21 -6.53 4.53
C VAL A 164 14.36 -5.56 5.71
N SER A 165 14.27 -6.05 6.95
CA SER A 165 14.42 -5.23 8.17
C SER A 165 15.86 -5.04 8.65
N GLN A 166 16.84 -5.58 7.92
CA GLN A 166 18.26 -5.42 8.26
C GLN A 166 18.81 -4.12 7.68
N CYS A 167 19.44 -3.32 8.56
CA CYS A 167 20.33 -2.25 8.08
C CYS A 167 21.49 -2.91 7.34
N GLN A 168 21.61 -2.62 6.05
CA GLN A 168 22.82 -2.93 5.32
C GLN A 168 23.88 -1.88 5.68
N ASP A 169 25.14 -2.29 5.72
CA ASP A 169 26.23 -1.31 5.63
C ASP A 169 25.99 -0.45 4.38
N GLN A 170 26.25 0.86 4.48
CA GLN A 170 25.82 1.94 3.58
C GLN A 170 26.26 1.85 2.09
N SER A 171 26.64 0.68 1.58
CA SER A 171 27.17 0.44 0.24
C SER A 171 26.15 -0.08 -0.78
N ASN A 172 24.87 -0.24 -0.42
CA ASN A 172 23.84 -0.67 -1.36
C ASN A 172 22.88 0.49 -1.73
N PRO A 173 23.11 1.19 -2.85
CA PRO A 173 22.37 2.41 -3.22
C PRO A 173 20.96 2.15 -3.80
N TYR A 174 20.52 0.90 -3.89
CA TYR A 174 19.38 0.53 -4.73
C TYR A 174 18.02 0.49 -4.02
N PHE A 175 17.89 1.05 -2.82
CA PHE A 175 16.59 1.16 -2.14
C PHE A 175 16.50 2.56 -1.55
N LEU A 176 15.87 3.48 -2.28
CA LEU A 176 15.42 4.72 -1.67
C LEU A 176 14.28 4.27 -0.76
N GLY A 177 14.49 4.35 0.55
CA GLY A 177 13.44 4.01 1.50
C GLY A 177 12.27 4.98 1.34
N GLY A 178 11.34 4.70 0.44
CA GLY A 178 9.94 4.71 0.83
C GLY A 178 9.76 3.45 1.67
N GLY A 179 9.23 3.61 2.89
CA GLY A 179 8.54 2.46 3.49
C GLY A 179 7.44 2.08 2.53
#